data_AF-A0A6A2YB28-F1
#
_entry.id   AF-A0A6A2YB28-F1
#
_cell.length_a   1.000
_cell.length_b   1.000
_cell.length_c   1.000
_cell.angle_alpha   90.00
_cell.angle_beta   90.00
_cell.angle_gamma   90.00
#
_symmetry.space_group_name_H-M   'P 1'
#
loop_
_entity.id
_entity.type
_entity.pdbx_description
1 polymer ?
#
loop_
_entity_poly.entity_id
_entity_poly.type
_entity_poly.pdbx_seq_one_letter_code
_entity_poly.pdbx_strand_id
1 'polypeptide(L)'
;MELIVTTYQASALSLFNSSNRLSYSEIMTQLNLTDDDVIRLLHSLSCAKYKILNKEPSTKTILPTDHFEFNSKFTDKMRRIKIPLPPVDEKKKVIEDVDKDRRYAIDASIVRIMKSRKVLGYGVCRAARLHVQGSSRLFSYCTPCAQLDFKGIKKQIEDLITRDYLKRDKDNPNMFRLGRFAMNVAYKHNKMLPGESRT
;
A
#
# COMPACT_ATOMS: atom_id res chain seq x y z
N MET A 1 8.78 -32.34 6.78
CA MET A 1 8.62 -30.88 6.68
C MET A 1 7.35 -30.56 5.91
N GLU A 2 6.73 -29.43 6.20
CA GLU A 2 5.57 -28.92 5.47
C GLU A 2 5.94 -27.60 4.79
N LEU A 3 5.71 -27.51 3.48
CA LEU A 3 5.96 -26.31 2.69
C LEU A 3 4.64 -25.56 2.47
N ILE A 4 4.59 -24.31 2.90
CA ILE A 4 3.49 -23.39 2.60
C ILE A 4 3.90 -22.60 1.37
N VAL A 5 3.34 -22.99 0.24
CA VAL A 5 3.61 -22.43 -1.09
C VAL A 5 2.36 -21.91 -1.74
N THR A 6 2.53 -20.99 -2.70
CA THR A 6 1.44 -20.54 -3.57
C THR A 6 1.09 -21.58 -4.62
N THR A 7 -0.07 -21.45 -5.26
CA THR A 7 -0.53 -22.37 -6.30
C THR A 7 0.51 -22.56 -7.40
N TYR A 8 1.04 -21.46 -7.94
CA TYR A 8 2.05 -21.55 -9.01
C TYR A 8 3.34 -22.24 -8.54
N GLN A 9 3.83 -21.94 -7.33
CA GLN A 9 5.00 -22.62 -6.78
C GLN A 9 4.73 -24.12 -6.58
N ALA A 10 3.55 -24.50 -6.12
CA ALA A 10 3.15 -25.90 -5.99
C ALA A 10 3.09 -26.60 -7.36
N SER A 11 2.49 -25.95 -8.37
CA SER A 11 2.45 -26.46 -9.74
C SER A 11 3.85 -26.69 -10.30
N ALA A 12 4.77 -25.73 -10.12
CA ALA A 12 6.16 -25.87 -10.56
C ALA A 12 6.90 -27.00 -9.85
N LEU A 13 6.73 -27.15 -8.53
CA LEU A 13 7.32 -28.26 -7.78
C LEU A 13 6.74 -29.61 -8.22
N SER A 14 5.45 -29.65 -8.59
CA SER A 14 4.81 -30.88 -9.07
C SER A 14 5.39 -31.39 -10.38
N LEU A 15 5.99 -30.53 -11.22
CA LEU A 15 6.64 -30.96 -12.46
C LEU A 15 7.83 -31.89 -12.17
N PHE A 16 8.51 -31.67 -11.04
CA PHE A 16 9.66 -32.47 -10.63
C PHE A 16 9.28 -33.85 -10.05
N ASN A 17 7.99 -34.15 -9.90
CA ASN A 17 7.55 -35.49 -9.52
C ASN A 17 7.73 -36.51 -10.67
N SER A 18 7.73 -36.04 -11.91
CA SER A 18 7.86 -36.88 -13.12
C SER A 18 9.19 -36.69 -13.84
N SER A 19 9.95 -35.65 -13.50
CA SER A 19 11.22 -35.32 -14.15
C SER A 19 12.25 -34.85 -13.12
N ASN A 20 13.44 -35.46 -13.11
CA ASN A 20 14.48 -35.11 -12.14
C ASN A 20 15.17 -33.77 -12.45
N ARG A 21 15.21 -33.39 -13.73
CA ARG A 21 15.86 -32.20 -14.26
C ARG A 21 14.97 -31.57 -15.32
N LEU A 22 14.78 -30.26 -15.24
CA LEU A 22 13.99 -29.49 -16.20
C LEU A 22 14.72 -28.19 -16.55
N SER A 23 14.67 -27.81 -17.80
CA SER A 23 15.14 -26.52 -18.30
C SER A 23 14.10 -25.42 -18.06
N TYR A 24 14.55 -24.16 -18.07
CA TYR A 24 13.66 -23.01 -17.99
C TYR A 24 12.54 -23.04 -19.04
N SER A 25 12.88 -23.34 -20.30
CA SER A 25 11.93 -23.36 -21.42
C SER A 25 10.86 -24.44 -21.27
N GLU A 26 11.22 -25.62 -20.77
CA GLU A 26 10.26 -26.70 -20.47
C GLU A 26 9.30 -26.29 -19.36
N ILE A 27 9.81 -25.71 -18.27
CA ILE A 27 8.98 -25.23 -17.15
C ILE A 27 8.03 -24.12 -17.63
N MET A 28 8.53 -23.17 -18.42
CA MET A 28 7.71 -22.09 -18.99
C MET A 28 6.59 -22.65 -19.88
N THR A 29 6.91 -23.61 -20.74
CA THR A 29 5.94 -24.23 -21.66
C THR A 29 4.88 -25.02 -20.91
N GLN A 30 5.27 -25.78 -19.88
CA GLN A 30 4.34 -26.60 -19.10
C GLN A 30 3.43 -25.76 -18.19
N LEU A 31 3.96 -24.68 -17.60
CA LEU A 31 3.18 -23.79 -16.73
C LEU A 31 2.36 -22.75 -17.49
N ASN A 32 2.72 -22.47 -18.76
CA ASN A 32 2.08 -21.47 -19.61
C ASN A 32 1.96 -20.09 -18.94
N LEU A 33 3.07 -19.64 -18.35
CA LEU A 33 3.19 -18.37 -17.63
C LEU A 33 4.05 -17.35 -18.39
N THR A 34 3.92 -16.08 -18.02
CA THR A 34 4.80 -15.02 -18.53
C THR A 34 6.24 -15.20 -18.03
N ASP A 35 7.21 -14.69 -18.79
CA ASP A 35 8.64 -14.80 -18.46
C ASP A 35 8.94 -14.22 -17.05
N ASP A 36 8.39 -13.03 -16.77
CA ASP A 36 8.51 -12.37 -15.46
C ASP A 36 7.96 -13.21 -14.30
N ASP A 37 6.84 -13.91 -14.51
CA ASP A 37 6.25 -14.78 -13.49
C ASP A 37 7.09 -16.03 -13.25
N VAL A 38 7.60 -16.67 -14.31
CA VAL A 38 8.45 -17.87 -14.21
C VAL A 38 9.78 -17.53 -13.55
N ILE A 39 10.43 -16.44 -13.96
CA ILE A 39 11.68 -15.96 -13.33
C ILE A 39 11.45 -15.73 -11.84
N ARG A 40 10.37 -15.02 -11.48
CA ARG A 40 10.06 -14.70 -10.08
C ARG A 40 9.80 -15.95 -9.25
N LEU A 41 9.09 -16.91 -9.84
CA LEU A 41 8.78 -18.19 -9.24
C LEU A 41 10.04 -19.04 -9.03
N LEU A 42 10.86 -19.22 -10.06
CA LEU A 42 12.08 -20.02 -9.99
C LEU A 42 13.10 -19.39 -9.05
N HIS A 43 13.26 -18.07 -9.10
CA HIS A 43 14.11 -17.35 -8.15
C HIS A 43 13.69 -17.61 -6.69
N SER A 44 12.39 -17.67 -6.40
CA SER A 44 11.87 -17.95 -5.05
C SER A 44 12.18 -19.37 -4.55
N LEU A 45 12.33 -20.33 -5.46
CA LEU A 45 12.54 -21.75 -5.16
C LEU A 45 14.02 -22.18 -5.22
N SER A 46 14.87 -21.47 -5.98
CA SER A 46 16.26 -21.86 -6.22
C SER A 46 17.32 -20.90 -5.68
N CYS A 47 17.09 -19.60 -5.80
CA CYS A 47 18.11 -18.58 -5.53
C CYS A 47 17.91 -17.87 -4.19
N ALA A 48 16.67 -17.86 -3.68
CA ALA A 48 16.30 -17.21 -2.43
C ALA A 48 16.81 -17.97 -1.19
N LYS A 49 16.23 -17.64 -0.02
CA LYS A 49 16.60 -18.24 1.27
C LYS A 49 16.47 -19.76 1.29
N TYR A 50 15.43 -20.29 0.65
CA TYR A 50 15.09 -21.71 0.67
C TYR A 50 15.41 -22.32 -0.68
N LYS A 51 16.55 -23.01 -0.77
CA LYS A 51 17.04 -23.66 -1.99
C LYS A 51 16.40 -25.03 -2.18
N ILE A 52 15.11 -25.03 -2.49
CA ILE A 52 14.32 -26.25 -2.74
C ILE A 52 14.69 -26.85 -4.10
N LEU A 53 15.03 -25.99 -5.06
CA LEU A 53 15.58 -26.39 -6.35
C LEU A 53 17.06 -26.03 -6.42
N ASN A 54 17.87 -26.95 -6.92
CA ASN A 54 19.24 -26.69 -7.33
C ASN A 54 19.22 -26.10 -8.74
N LYS A 55 19.99 -25.05 -8.95
CA LYS A 55 20.11 -24.34 -10.23
C LYS A 55 21.50 -24.54 -10.81
N GLU A 56 21.57 -24.83 -12.10
CA GLU A 56 22.81 -24.92 -12.85
C GLU A 56 22.75 -23.99 -14.07
N PRO A 57 23.67 -23.00 -14.19
CA PRO A 57 24.71 -22.59 -13.23
C PRO A 57 24.17 -21.92 -11.96
N SER A 58 24.90 -22.02 -10.84
CA SER A 58 24.50 -21.54 -9.50
C SER A 58 24.62 -20.01 -9.32
N THR A 59 24.06 -19.24 -10.25
CA THR A 59 24.02 -17.78 -10.20
C THR A 59 22.77 -17.27 -9.48
N LYS A 60 22.79 -15.98 -9.09
CA LYS A 60 21.65 -15.31 -8.43
C LYS A 60 20.53 -14.92 -9.39
N THR A 61 20.82 -14.84 -10.68
CA THR A 61 19.88 -14.48 -11.75
C THR A 61 19.37 -15.73 -12.44
N ILE A 62 18.09 -15.73 -12.82
CA ILE A 62 17.51 -16.77 -13.67
C ILE A 62 17.67 -16.36 -15.13
N LEU A 63 18.17 -17.28 -15.95
CA LEU A 63 18.34 -17.13 -17.39
C LEU A 63 17.59 -18.26 -18.12
N PRO A 64 17.15 -18.02 -19.38
CA PRO A 64 16.44 -19.04 -20.15
C PRO A 64 17.24 -20.30 -20.48
N THR A 65 18.57 -20.27 -20.31
CA THR A 65 19.48 -21.40 -20.52
C THR A 65 19.68 -22.25 -19.27
N ASP A 66 19.09 -21.85 -18.14
CA ASP A 66 19.33 -22.49 -16.85
C ASP A 66 18.54 -23.79 -16.71
N HIS A 67 19.12 -24.70 -15.92
CA HIS A 67 18.52 -25.97 -15.56
C HIS A 67 18.26 -26.05 -14.07
N PHE A 68 17.19 -26.75 -13.71
CA PHE A 68 16.72 -26.90 -12.35
C PHE A 68 16.55 -28.37 -12.00
N GLU A 69 16.92 -28.73 -10.78
CA GLU A 69 16.80 -30.07 -10.23
C GLU A 69 16.23 -30.00 -8.81
N PHE A 70 15.47 -31.01 -8.39
CA PHE A 70 14.95 -31.06 -7.03
C PHE A 70 16.07 -31.30 -6.00
N ASN A 71 16.16 -30.45 -4.98
CA ASN A 71 17.16 -30.58 -3.93
C ASN A 71 16.68 -31.53 -2.81
N SER A 72 16.92 -32.83 -2.99
CA SER A 72 16.59 -33.87 -1.99
C SER A 72 17.36 -33.72 -0.67
N LYS A 73 18.45 -32.95 -0.64
CA LYS A 73 19.29 -32.70 0.54
C LYS A 73 18.86 -31.44 1.31
N PHE A 74 17.80 -30.77 0.89
CA PHE A 74 17.30 -29.56 1.56
C PHE A 74 16.84 -29.87 3.00
N THR A 75 17.37 -29.12 3.96
CA THR A 75 16.97 -29.20 5.38
C THR A 75 16.89 -27.79 5.98
N ASP A 76 16.08 -27.64 7.02
CA ASP A 76 15.78 -26.39 7.73
C ASP A 76 15.31 -26.76 9.15
N LYS A 77 15.46 -25.82 10.08
CA LYS A 77 15.10 -26.03 11.49
C LYS A 77 13.58 -25.95 11.72
N MET A 78 12.84 -25.26 10.85
CA MET A 78 11.40 -25.06 10.99
C MET A 78 10.62 -26.23 10.39
N ARG A 79 9.62 -26.73 11.13
CA ARG A 79 8.71 -27.78 10.65
C ARG A 79 7.81 -27.32 9.49
N ARG A 80 7.39 -26.05 9.54
CA ARG A 80 6.52 -25.39 8.54
C ARG A 80 7.24 -24.18 7.95
N ILE A 81 7.48 -24.19 6.65
CA ILE A 81 8.26 -23.15 5.96
C ILE A 81 7.35 -22.45 4.95
N LYS A 82 7.23 -21.13 5.07
CA LYS A 82 6.53 -20.31 4.07
C LYS A 82 7.54 -19.73 3.10
N ILE A 83 7.37 -19.99 1.80
CA ILE A 83 8.24 -19.45 0.76
C ILE A 83 7.67 -18.13 0.26
N PRO A 84 8.33 -16.98 0.51
CA PRO A 84 7.86 -15.71 -0.01
C PRO A 84 8.12 -15.61 -1.51
N LEU A 85 7.14 -15.11 -2.27
CA LEU A 85 7.36 -14.64 -3.62
C LEU A 85 7.93 -13.21 -3.58
N PRO A 86 8.90 -12.87 -4.46
CA PRO A 86 9.29 -11.49 -4.67
C PRO A 86 8.06 -10.61 -4.99
N PRO A 87 8.02 -9.35 -4.53
CA PRO A 87 6.92 -8.44 -4.84
C PRO A 87 6.86 -8.15 -6.35
N VAL A 88 5.65 -8.12 -6.92
CA VAL A 88 5.40 -7.70 -8.30
C VAL A 88 5.41 -6.18 -8.35
N ASP A 89 6.23 -5.59 -9.24
CA ASP A 89 6.35 -4.13 -9.36
C ASP A 89 5.03 -3.43 -9.72
N GLU A 90 4.07 -4.13 -10.33
CA GLU A 90 2.71 -3.62 -10.59
C GLU A 90 1.98 -3.18 -9.32
N LYS A 91 2.27 -3.82 -8.18
CA LYS A 91 1.66 -3.44 -6.89
C LYS A 91 2.13 -2.09 -6.39
N LYS A 92 3.25 -1.54 -6.87
CA LYS A 92 3.71 -0.20 -6.49
C LYS A 92 2.72 0.87 -6.96
N LYS A 93 2.18 0.75 -8.18
CA LYS A 93 1.22 1.74 -8.72
C LYS A 93 -0.09 1.77 -7.92
N VAL A 94 -0.68 0.60 -7.65
CA VAL A 94 -1.94 0.50 -6.89
C VAL A 94 -1.76 0.96 -5.45
N ILE A 95 -0.64 0.62 -4.80
CA ILE A 95 -0.35 1.06 -3.43
C ILE A 95 -0.12 2.58 -3.38
N GLU A 96 0.60 3.14 -4.36
CA GLU A 96 0.84 4.58 -4.45
C GLU A 96 -0.46 5.38 -4.63
N ASP A 97 -1.38 4.91 -5.46
CA ASP A 97 -2.66 5.58 -5.67
C ASP A 97 -3.56 5.48 -4.43
N VAL A 98 -3.59 4.32 -3.76
CA VAL A 98 -4.29 4.18 -2.47
C VAL A 98 -3.70 5.11 -1.40
N ASP A 99 -2.39 5.30 -1.36
CA ASP A 99 -1.75 6.21 -0.42
C ASP A 99 -1.93 7.69 -0.79
N LYS A 100 -2.16 8.04 -2.07
CA LYS A 100 -2.59 9.39 -2.47
C LYS A 100 -4.02 9.64 -2.01
N ASP A 101 -4.94 8.70 -2.23
CA ASP A 101 -6.35 8.84 -1.82
C ASP A 101 -6.49 8.99 -0.30
N ARG A 102 -5.69 8.24 0.48
CA ARG A 102 -5.61 8.42 1.93
C ARG A 102 -5.18 9.83 2.31
N ARG A 103 -4.18 10.40 1.63
CA ARG A 103 -3.73 11.78 1.86
C ARG A 103 -4.84 12.79 1.57
N TYR A 104 -5.54 12.65 0.46
CA TYR A 104 -6.67 13.52 0.12
C TYR A 104 -7.82 13.42 1.15
N ALA A 105 -8.13 12.22 1.63
CA ALA A 105 -9.14 12.02 2.66
C ALA A 105 -8.78 12.69 4.01
N ILE A 106 -7.50 12.65 4.38
CA ILE A 106 -6.98 13.32 5.58
C ILE A 106 -7.08 14.85 5.42
N ASP A 107 -6.61 15.39 4.30
CA ASP A 107 -6.68 16.82 3.99
C ASP A 107 -8.13 17.34 4.06
N ALA A 108 -9.05 16.63 3.40
CA ALA A 108 -10.47 16.97 3.40
C ALA A 108 -11.06 16.96 4.81
N SER A 109 -10.66 16.00 5.65
CA SER A 109 -11.11 15.90 7.04
C SER A 109 -10.60 17.07 7.88
N ILE A 110 -9.34 17.46 7.73
CA ILE A 110 -8.74 18.62 8.42
C ILE A 110 -9.46 19.91 8.01
N VAL A 111 -9.64 20.14 6.70
CA VAL A 111 -10.32 21.34 6.18
C VAL A 111 -11.78 21.39 6.64
N ARG A 112 -12.49 20.25 6.68
CA ARG A 112 -13.87 20.16 7.17
C ARG A 112 -13.97 20.58 8.65
N ILE A 113 -13.09 20.07 9.51
CA ILE A 113 -13.09 20.44 10.94
C ILE A 113 -12.73 21.91 11.12
N MET A 114 -11.74 22.40 10.35
CA MET A 114 -11.32 23.81 10.37
C MET A 114 -12.45 24.75 9.92
N LYS A 115 -13.24 24.39 8.89
CA LYS A 115 -14.42 25.13 8.45
C LYS A 115 -15.47 25.27 9.54
N SER A 116 -15.72 24.22 10.31
CA SER A 116 -16.70 24.27 11.41
C SER A 116 -16.20 25.06 12.62
N ARG A 117 -14.91 24.96 12.97
CA ARG A 117 -14.38 25.49 14.25
C ARG A 117 -13.64 26.83 14.13
N LYS A 118 -13.31 27.28 12.91
CA LYS A 118 -12.59 28.53 12.54
C LYS A 118 -11.17 28.69 13.10
N VAL A 119 -10.87 28.08 14.26
CA VAL A 119 -9.56 28.09 14.93
C VAL A 119 -9.32 26.69 15.52
N LEU A 120 -8.15 26.10 15.26
CA LEU A 120 -7.74 24.82 15.89
C LEU A 120 -6.38 24.97 16.56
N GLY A 121 -6.28 24.49 17.79
CA GLY A 121 -4.98 24.24 18.43
C GLY A 121 -4.34 22.97 17.88
N TYR A 122 -3.00 22.92 17.86
CA TYR A 122 -2.20 21.75 17.44
C TYR A 122 -2.64 20.46 18.17
N GLY A 123 -3.06 20.61 19.43
CA GLY A 123 -3.62 19.53 20.24
C GLY A 123 -4.94 18.94 19.74
N VAL A 124 -5.75 19.70 19.00
CA VAL A 124 -7.08 19.33 18.48
C VAL A 124 -7.00 18.76 17.05
N CYS A 125 -5.94 19.08 16.29
CA CYS A 125 -5.62 18.33 15.06
C CYS A 125 -5.41 16.82 15.37
N ARG A 126 -4.94 16.48 16.57
CA ARG A 126 -4.89 15.08 17.07
C ARG A 126 -6.28 14.45 17.26
N ALA A 127 -7.32 15.27 17.48
CA ALA A 127 -8.70 14.83 17.65
C ALA A 127 -9.50 14.78 16.34
N ALA A 128 -8.86 15.00 15.17
CA ALA A 128 -9.40 14.56 13.87
C ALA A 128 -9.70 13.05 13.86
N ARG A 129 -9.18 12.31 14.85
CA ARG A 129 -9.54 10.95 15.24
C ARG A 129 -11.01 10.74 15.64
N LEU A 130 -11.75 11.77 16.08
CA LEU A 130 -13.04 11.61 16.79
C LEU A 130 -14.28 12.21 16.08
N HIS A 131 -14.14 13.00 15.01
CA HIS A 131 -15.32 13.41 14.22
C HIS A 131 -15.78 12.36 13.20
N VAL A 132 -15.02 11.29 13.02
CA VAL A 132 -15.42 10.10 12.23
C VAL A 132 -16.39 9.19 13.03
N GLN A 133 -16.59 9.40 14.33
CA GLN A 133 -17.53 8.59 15.13
C GLN A 133 -18.93 9.19 15.31
N GLY A 134 -19.11 10.51 15.11
CA GLY A 134 -20.34 11.20 15.55
C GLY A 134 -21.45 11.36 14.51
N SER A 135 -21.18 11.15 13.22
CA SER A 135 -22.18 11.32 12.17
C SER A 135 -22.45 9.99 11.46
N SER A 136 -23.43 9.27 12.01
CA SER A 136 -24.36 8.38 11.32
C SER A 136 -23.83 7.62 10.08
N ARG A 137 -23.50 6.35 10.32
CA ARG A 137 -23.89 5.18 9.50
C ARG A 137 -23.32 4.99 8.09
N LEU A 138 -22.34 5.76 7.62
CA LEU A 138 -21.82 5.56 6.25
C LEU A 138 -20.30 5.43 6.09
N PHE A 139 -19.52 5.43 7.16
CA PHE A 139 -18.05 5.37 7.07
C PHE A 139 -17.42 4.21 7.86
N SER A 140 -18.12 3.07 7.93
CA SER A 140 -17.57 1.82 8.47
C SER A 140 -16.44 1.22 7.62
N TYR A 141 -16.13 1.79 6.45
CA TYR A 141 -15.12 1.26 5.52
C TYR A 141 -13.77 1.99 5.57
N CYS A 142 -13.65 3.10 6.30
CA CYS A 142 -12.36 3.80 6.43
C CYS A 142 -11.60 3.42 7.70
N THR A 143 -11.32 2.12 7.82
CA THR A 143 -10.28 1.60 8.71
C THR A 143 -8.94 1.48 7.96
N PRO A 144 -8.38 2.60 7.45
CA PRO A 144 -6.92 2.69 7.41
C PRO A 144 -6.38 3.99 8.02
N CYS A 145 -7.16 4.71 8.84
CA CYS A 145 -6.66 5.86 9.60
C CYS A 145 -5.89 5.47 10.88
N ALA A 146 -5.85 4.18 11.22
CA ALA A 146 -5.24 3.68 12.47
C ALA A 146 -3.70 3.64 12.45
N GLN A 147 -3.06 3.86 11.29
CA GLN A 147 -1.60 3.75 11.11
C GLN A 147 -0.97 5.05 10.57
N LEU A 148 -1.53 6.22 10.92
CA LEU A 148 -0.89 7.48 10.60
C LEU A 148 0.07 7.86 11.72
N ASP A 149 1.37 7.70 11.44
CA ASP A 149 2.43 8.22 12.29
C ASP A 149 2.28 9.73 12.49
N PHE A 150 2.61 10.20 13.69
CA PHE A 150 2.64 11.62 14.06
C PHE A 150 3.42 12.50 13.06
N LYS A 151 4.46 11.93 12.44
CA LYS A 151 5.27 12.58 11.40
C LYS A 151 4.46 12.86 10.13
N GLY A 152 3.56 11.97 9.73
CA GLY A 152 2.73 12.12 8.53
C GLY A 152 1.73 13.27 8.67
N ILE A 153 1.08 13.39 9.83
CA ILE A 153 0.10 14.46 10.10
C ILE A 153 0.79 15.83 10.10
N LYS A 154 1.97 15.95 10.71
CA LYS A 154 2.73 17.20 10.71
C LYS A 154 3.06 17.64 9.27
N LYS A 155 3.51 16.71 8.43
CA LYS A 155 3.80 16.98 7.01
C LYS A 155 2.55 17.47 6.25
N GLN A 156 1.40 16.83 6.45
CA GLN A 156 0.16 17.25 5.79
C GLN A 156 -0.30 18.66 6.21
N ILE A 157 -0.12 19.03 7.50
CA ILE A 157 -0.44 20.38 7.97
C ILE A 157 0.46 21.43 7.30
N GLU A 158 1.77 21.16 7.17
CA GLU A 158 2.68 22.06 6.45
C GLU A 158 2.33 22.16 4.96
N ASP A 159 1.94 21.07 4.32
CA ASP A 159 1.49 21.05 2.93
C ASP A 159 0.19 21.85 2.73
N LEU A 160 -0.73 21.81 3.70
CA LEU A 160 -1.97 22.61 3.70
C LEU A 160 -1.70 24.10 3.96
N ILE A 161 -0.66 24.44 4.72
CA ILE A 161 -0.22 25.83 4.90
C ILE A 161 0.42 26.36 3.62
N THR A 162 1.28 25.57 2.99
CA THR A 162 1.95 25.91 1.72
C THR A 162 0.94 26.16 0.60
N ARG A 163 -0.15 25.38 0.56
CA ARG A 163 -1.27 25.55 -0.38
C ARG A 163 -2.30 26.62 0.02
N ASP A 164 -2.03 27.41 1.07
CA ASP A 164 -2.89 28.49 1.61
C ASP A 164 -4.32 28.03 2.01
N TYR A 165 -4.48 26.75 2.39
CA TYR A 165 -5.71 26.23 3.02
C TYR A 165 -5.73 26.51 4.52
N LEU A 166 -4.56 26.52 5.15
CA LEU A 166 -4.36 26.84 6.57
C LEU A 166 -3.34 27.97 6.73
N LYS A 167 -3.44 28.70 7.82
CA LYS A 167 -2.48 29.73 8.19
C LYS A 167 -2.19 29.65 9.68
N ARG A 168 -0.92 29.75 10.08
CA ARG A 168 -0.56 29.87 11.50
C ARG A 168 -1.06 31.21 12.05
N ASP A 169 -1.54 31.18 13.27
CA ASP A 169 -1.91 32.40 13.98
C ASP A 169 -0.67 33.28 14.19
N LYS A 170 -0.86 34.60 14.22
CA LYS A 170 0.22 35.57 14.42
C LYS A 170 0.71 35.56 15.87
N ASP A 171 -0.20 35.29 16.80
CA ASP A 171 0.05 35.43 18.23
C ASP A 171 0.47 34.08 18.86
N ASN A 172 0.08 32.96 18.26
CA ASN A 172 0.42 31.63 18.76
C ASN A 172 0.75 30.63 17.63
N PRO A 173 2.01 30.14 17.52
CA PRO A 173 2.40 29.19 16.48
C PRO A 173 1.72 27.82 16.61
N ASN A 174 1.12 27.53 17.77
CA ASN A 174 0.35 26.30 18.00
C ASN A 174 -1.13 26.42 17.58
N MET A 175 -1.54 27.55 17.01
CA MET A 175 -2.91 27.78 16.54
C MET A 175 -2.96 27.95 15.03
N PHE A 176 -3.98 27.38 14.40
CA PHE A 176 -4.20 27.44 12.96
C PHE A 176 -5.56 28.05 12.64
N ARG A 177 -5.61 28.86 11.58
CA ARG A 177 -6.81 29.46 10.98
C ARG A 177 -6.95 29.02 9.53
N LEU A 178 -8.15 29.14 8.97
CA LEU A 178 -8.37 28.91 7.54
C LEU A 178 -7.63 29.97 6.72
N GLY A 179 -6.92 29.53 5.69
CA GLY A 179 -6.34 30.41 4.67
C GLY A 179 -7.40 30.90 3.68
N ARG A 180 -7.01 31.82 2.79
CA ARG A 180 -7.97 32.54 1.93
C ARG A 180 -8.61 31.62 0.90
N PHE A 181 -7.87 30.63 0.40
CA PHE A 181 -8.39 29.63 -0.54
C PHE A 181 -9.55 28.82 0.05
N ALA A 182 -9.39 28.35 1.30
CA ALA A 182 -10.44 27.58 1.96
C ALA A 182 -11.70 28.43 2.28
N MET A 183 -11.52 29.73 2.55
CA MET A 183 -12.62 30.68 2.71
C MET A 183 -13.38 30.90 1.41
N ASN A 184 -12.70 31.10 0.28
CA ASN A 184 -13.34 31.32 -1.02
C ASN A 184 -14.19 30.11 -1.48
N VAL A 185 -13.71 28.89 -1.24
CA VAL A 185 -14.48 27.66 -1.52
C VAL A 185 -15.71 27.54 -0.59
N ALA A 186 -15.61 27.97 0.67
CA ALA A 186 -16.74 27.97 1.60
C ALA A 186 -17.80 29.03 1.24
N TYR A 187 -17.38 30.21 0.83
CA TYR A 187 -18.28 31.29 0.39
C TYR A 187 -19.03 30.94 -0.91
N LYS A 188 -18.41 30.21 -1.83
CA LYS A 188 -19.06 29.78 -3.07
C LYS A 188 -20.20 28.77 -2.84
N HIS A 189 -20.05 27.90 -1.84
CA HIS A 189 -21.07 26.90 -1.49
C HIS A 189 -22.25 27.48 -0.70
N ASN A 190 -22.03 28.52 0.12
CA ASN A 190 -23.10 29.20 0.87
C ASN A 190 -23.94 30.19 0.03
N LYS A 191 -23.51 30.52 -1.18
CA LYS A 191 -24.24 31.43 -2.09
C LYS A 191 -25.15 30.70 -3.10
N MET A 192 -25.22 29.36 -3.06
CA MET A 192 -26.10 28.53 -3.89
C MET A 192 -27.26 27.93 -3.09
N LEU A 193 -27.96 28.74 -2.28
CA LEU A 193 -29.30 28.42 -1.80
C LEU A 193 -30.25 29.53 -2.29
N PRO A 194 -31.15 29.26 -3.25
CA PRO A 194 -32.17 30.22 -3.64
C PRO A 194 -33.32 30.14 -2.63
N GLY A 195 -33.70 31.28 -2.08
CA GLY A 195 -34.88 31.43 -1.25
C GLY A 195 -35.48 32.81 -1.49
N GLU A 196 -35.99 33.02 -2.71
CA GLU A 196 -37.01 34.05 -2.94
C GLU A 196 -38.17 33.77 -1.99
N SER A 197 -38.42 34.69 -1.07
CA SER A 197 -39.68 34.73 -0.31
C SER A 197 -40.63 35.64 -1.07
N ARG A 198 -41.48 35.04 -1.92
CA ARG A 198 -42.72 35.68 -2.38
C ARG A 198 -43.86 35.16 -1.50
N THR A 199 -44.31 36.01 -0.58
CA THR A 199 -45.71 36.31 -0.27
C THR A 199 -45.72 37.63 0.47
#